data_AF-A0A2H9M7R4-F1
#
_entry.id   AF-A0A2H9M7R4-F1
#
_cell.length_a   1.000
_cell.length_b   1.000
_cell.length_c   1.000
_cell.angle_alpha   90.00
_cell.angle_beta   90.00
_cell.angle_gamma   90.00
#
_symmetry.space_group_name_H-M   'P 1'
#
loop_
_entity.id
_entity.type
_entity.pdbx_description
1 polymer ?
#
loop_
_entity_poly.entity_id
_entity_poly.type
_entity_poly.pdbx_seq_one_letter_code
_entity_poly.pdbx_strand_id
1 'polypeptide(L)'
;MIRKITGFLNLPIPNAHLTRSKEKYDLIHCAHCLSLNNKNPWVADVECLWSLWVSGQNSIIGKKIVREILLRKNCKKILPWTNVTKNEIEKFFPEIKNKIEVVYPAVPLVKIKSKRHKEINLLFISRYFYEKGGLHALETINQLTKKYENVSGIVVSEVPKEILNKYSKNKKIKFYELMPQKELFENIFP
;
A
#
# COMPACT_ATOMS: atom_id res chain seq x y z
N MET A 1 13.48 13.42 4.59
CA MET A 1 14.64 13.70 5.46
C MET A 1 14.26 13.70 6.94
N ILE A 2 13.24 14.47 7.36
CA ILE A 2 12.75 14.54 8.75
C ILE A 2 12.38 13.16 9.33
N ARG A 3 11.56 12.35 8.63
CA ARG A 3 11.15 11.00 9.11
C ARG A 3 12.33 10.03 9.37
N LYS A 4 13.44 10.16 8.63
CA LYS A 4 14.66 9.35 8.85
C LYS A 4 15.34 9.73 10.16
N ILE A 5 15.42 11.02 10.45
CA ILE A 5 16.02 11.55 11.68
C ILE A 5 15.15 11.21 12.89
N THR A 6 13.83 11.45 12.81
CA THR A 6 12.92 11.13 13.91
C THR A 6 12.79 9.63 14.17
N GLY A 7 12.93 8.81 13.11
CA GLY A 7 13.03 7.36 13.21
C GLY A 7 14.32 6.91 13.89
N PHE A 8 15.47 7.48 13.52
CA PHE A 8 16.76 7.18 14.15
C PHE A 8 16.77 7.53 15.65
N LEU A 9 16.19 8.68 16.00
CA LEU A 9 16.08 9.14 17.40
C LEU A 9 14.90 8.51 18.16
N ASN A 10 14.13 7.63 17.51
CA ASN A 10 12.93 6.97 18.06
C ASN A 10 11.94 7.94 18.75
N LEU A 11 11.77 9.14 18.18
CA LEU A 11 10.90 10.16 18.77
C LEU A 11 9.44 9.70 18.74
N PRO A 12 8.66 9.91 19.82
CA PRO A 12 7.29 9.42 19.95
C PRO A 12 6.28 10.28 19.16
N ILE A 13 6.40 10.28 17.83
CA ILE A 13 5.61 11.15 16.95
C ILE A 13 4.47 10.33 16.34
N PRO A 14 3.21 10.54 16.79
CA PRO A 14 2.06 9.91 16.15
C PRO A 14 1.89 10.45 14.72
N ASN A 15 1.37 9.63 13.82
CA ASN A 15 0.90 10.10 12.54
C ASN A 15 -0.50 10.68 12.72
N ALA A 16 -0.56 11.90 13.23
CA ALA A 16 -1.81 12.57 13.59
C ALA A 16 -1.84 13.99 13.01
N HIS A 17 -3.01 14.41 12.51
CA HIS A 17 -3.20 15.71 11.86
C HIS A 17 -4.36 16.47 12.49
N LEU A 18 -4.21 17.79 12.54
CA LEU A 18 -5.28 18.70 12.96
C LEU A 18 -5.94 19.31 11.71
N THR A 19 -7.17 18.90 11.43
CA THR A 19 -7.96 19.47 10.34
C THR A 19 -8.37 20.89 10.71
N ARG A 20 -7.91 21.88 9.92
CA ARG A 20 -8.26 23.28 10.05
C ARG A 20 -9.12 23.68 8.86
N SER A 21 -10.42 23.82 9.09
CA SER A 21 -11.36 24.34 8.09
C SER A 21 -12.33 25.32 8.74
N LYS A 22 -12.75 26.33 7.98
CA LYS A 22 -13.83 27.26 8.36
C LYS A 22 -15.22 26.67 8.09
N GLU A 23 -15.29 25.62 7.29
CA GLU A 23 -16.53 24.93 6.95
C GLU A 23 -16.97 24.03 8.10
N LYS A 24 -18.29 23.84 8.22
CA LYS A 24 -18.87 22.89 9.16
C LYS A 24 -18.91 21.52 8.52
N TYR A 25 -18.57 20.50 9.28
CA TYR A 25 -18.58 19.11 8.85
C TYR A 25 -19.02 18.22 10.01
N ASP A 26 -19.81 17.20 9.67
CA ASP A 26 -20.36 16.27 10.64
C ASP A 26 -19.39 15.15 11.00
N LEU A 27 -18.41 14.85 10.15
CA LEU A 27 -17.45 13.77 10.32
C LEU A 27 -16.11 14.11 9.65
N ILE A 28 -14.99 13.72 10.27
CA ILE A 28 -13.65 13.73 9.66
C ILE A 28 -13.28 12.31 9.25
N HIS A 29 -12.91 12.12 7.99
CA HIS A 29 -12.22 10.90 7.53
C HIS A 29 -10.72 11.18 7.42
N CYS A 30 -9.91 10.40 8.13
CA CYS A 30 -8.45 10.50 8.10
C CYS A 30 -7.85 9.34 7.33
N ALA A 31 -7.32 9.62 6.14
CA ALA A 31 -6.63 8.63 5.33
C ALA A 31 -5.25 8.30 5.93
N HIS A 32 -5.07 7.07 6.39
CA HIS A 32 -3.81 6.54 6.96
C HIS A 32 -3.26 7.30 8.18
N CYS A 33 -4.06 8.11 8.87
CA CYS A 33 -3.59 8.92 9.99
C CYS A 33 -4.66 9.11 11.06
N LEU A 34 -4.26 9.66 12.21
CA LEU A 34 -5.14 9.95 13.34
C LEU A 34 -5.61 11.41 13.30
N SER A 35 -6.77 11.70 13.92
CA SER A 35 -7.23 13.07 14.10
C SER A 35 -6.83 13.67 15.44
N LEU A 36 -6.27 14.88 15.41
CA LEU A 36 -6.04 15.70 16.61
C LEU A 36 -7.24 16.56 16.98
N ASN A 37 -8.31 16.60 16.16
CA ASN A 37 -9.53 17.34 16.48
C ASN A 37 -10.20 16.71 17.72
N ASN A 38 -10.61 17.54 18.67
CA ASN A 38 -11.21 17.08 19.94
C ASN A 38 -12.75 17.13 19.95
N LYS A 39 -13.35 17.87 19.01
CA LYS A 39 -14.80 18.14 19.00
C LYS A 39 -15.53 17.27 17.98
N ASN A 40 -15.07 17.29 16.73
CA ASN A 40 -15.73 16.59 15.64
C ASN A 40 -15.49 15.08 15.75
N PRO A 41 -16.49 14.24 15.45
CA PRO A 41 -16.29 12.81 15.33
C PRO A 41 -15.38 12.52 14.14
N TRP A 42 -14.61 11.44 14.24
CA TRP A 42 -13.69 11.04 13.19
C TRP A 42 -13.58 9.53 13.06
N VAL A 43 -13.23 9.11 11.86
CA VAL A 43 -12.86 7.73 11.52
C VAL A 43 -11.56 7.76 10.73
N ALA A 44 -10.78 6.68 10.80
CA ALA A 44 -9.54 6.57 10.04
C ALA A 44 -9.42 5.22 9.38
N ASP A 45 -9.05 5.19 8.10
CA ASP A 45 -8.61 3.96 7.45
C ASP A 45 -7.11 3.72 7.68
N VAL A 46 -6.76 2.45 7.83
CA VAL A 46 -5.43 2.02 8.27
C VAL A 46 -4.96 0.84 7.43
N GLU A 47 -3.92 1.06 6.63
CA GLU A 47 -3.27 0.00 5.85
C GLU A 47 -2.63 -1.07 6.76
N CYS A 48 -1.97 -0.63 7.83
CA CYS A 48 -1.10 -1.45 8.68
C CYS A 48 -0.90 -0.76 10.04
N LEU A 49 -0.58 -1.52 11.09
CA LEU A 49 -0.42 -0.96 12.44
C LEU A 49 0.60 0.19 12.50
N TRP A 50 1.72 0.07 11.77
CA TRP A 50 2.80 1.07 11.82
C TRP A 50 2.36 2.44 11.29
N SER A 51 1.29 2.52 10.48
CA SER A 51 0.84 3.79 9.89
C SER A 51 0.29 4.77 10.93
N LEU A 52 0.02 4.33 12.16
CA LEU A 52 -0.40 5.21 13.27
C LEU A 52 0.74 6.08 13.82
N TRP A 53 1.98 5.84 13.39
CA TRP A 53 3.17 6.57 13.83
C TRP A 53 3.98 7.11 12.65
N VAL A 54 4.53 8.30 12.82
CA VAL A 54 5.64 8.78 11.98
C VAL A 54 6.95 8.12 12.46
N SER A 55 7.13 8.03 13.77
CA SER A 55 8.22 7.36 14.49
C SER A 55 7.79 6.98 15.91
N GLY A 56 8.57 6.15 16.61
CA GLY A 56 8.33 5.88 18.03
C GLY A 56 7.26 4.82 18.33
N GLN A 57 6.87 3.97 17.38
CA GLN A 57 5.92 2.88 17.60
C GLN A 57 6.32 1.96 18.77
N ASN A 58 7.62 1.73 18.94
CA ASN A 58 8.16 0.89 20.01
C ASN A 58 8.37 1.64 21.34
N SER A 59 8.27 2.98 21.35
CA SER A 59 8.40 3.79 22.55
C SER A 59 7.15 3.70 23.43
N ILE A 60 7.33 3.52 24.74
CA ILE A 60 6.23 3.53 25.73
C ILE A 60 5.42 4.82 25.60
N ILE A 61 6.10 5.97 25.43
CA ILE A 61 5.46 7.27 25.26
C ILE A 61 4.68 7.33 23.95
N GLY A 62 5.27 6.85 22.84
CA GLY A 62 4.61 6.82 21.54
C GLY A 62 3.35 5.95 21.53
N LYS A 63 3.39 4.80 22.20
CA LYS A 63 2.22 3.94 22.42
C LYS A 63 1.16 4.64 23.23
N LYS A 64 1.55 5.29 24.34
CA LYS A 64 0.63 6.06 25.20
C LYS A 64 -0.07 7.17 24.42
N ILE A 65 0.65 7.96 23.62
CA ILE A 65 0.07 9.07 22.85
C ILE A 65 -0.99 8.56 21.87
N VAL A 66 -0.66 7.54 21.07
CA VAL A 66 -1.61 6.96 20.10
C VAL A 66 -2.81 6.36 20.82
N ARG A 67 -2.59 5.62 21.91
CA ARG A 67 -3.66 5.08 22.76
C ARG A 67 -4.63 6.16 23.22
N GLU A 68 -4.13 7.26 23.77
CA GLU A 68 -4.98 8.36 24.25
C GLU A 68 -5.80 9.00 23.12
N ILE A 69 -5.27 9.04 21.89
CA ILE A 69 -6.02 9.52 20.72
C ILE A 69 -7.13 8.53 20.33
N LEU A 70 -6.81 7.24 20.29
CA LEU A 70 -7.76 6.18 19.90
C LEU A 70 -8.89 6.01 20.91
N LEU A 71 -8.64 6.24 22.20
CA LEU A 71 -9.63 6.11 23.26
C LEU A 71 -10.67 7.23 23.28
N ARG A 72 -10.40 8.38 22.67
CA ARG A 72 -11.32 9.54 22.68
C ARG A 72 -12.73 9.17 22.23
N LYS A 73 -13.75 9.78 22.85
CA LYS A 73 -15.17 9.56 22.51
C LYS A 73 -15.51 9.97 21.07
N ASN A 74 -14.74 10.90 20.51
CA ASN A 74 -14.92 11.36 19.14
C ASN A 74 -14.18 10.50 18.10
N CYS A 75 -13.26 9.62 18.51
CA CYS A 75 -12.78 8.51 17.67
C CYS A 75 -13.90 7.47 17.56
N LYS A 76 -14.55 7.41 16.39
CA LYS A 76 -15.73 6.56 16.17
C LYS A 76 -15.35 5.18 15.67
N LYS A 77 -14.46 5.12 14.67
CA LYS A 77 -14.03 3.87 14.05
C LYS A 77 -12.59 3.94 13.58
N ILE A 78 -11.92 2.81 13.66
CA ILE A 78 -10.66 2.52 12.97
C ILE A 78 -11.00 1.47 11.92
N LEU A 79 -10.58 1.71 10.69
CA LEU A 79 -10.97 0.95 9.51
C LEU A 79 -9.76 0.24 8.88
N PRO A 80 -9.30 -0.90 9.45
CA PRO A 80 -8.20 -1.65 8.88
C PRO A 80 -8.55 -2.17 7.49
N TRP A 81 -7.59 -2.14 6.58
CA TRP A 81 -7.78 -2.67 5.22
C TRP A 81 -7.90 -4.19 5.16
N THR A 82 -7.43 -4.91 6.18
CA THR A 82 -7.42 -6.38 6.23
C THR A 82 -7.69 -6.91 7.62
N ASN A 83 -8.08 -8.19 7.71
CA ASN A 83 -8.16 -8.90 9.00
C ASN A 83 -6.79 -9.01 9.69
N VAL A 84 -5.68 -9.07 8.94
CA VAL A 84 -4.33 -9.08 9.51
C VAL A 84 -4.09 -7.79 10.29
N THR A 85 -4.31 -6.64 9.64
CA THR A 85 -4.15 -5.33 10.28
C THR A 85 -5.10 -5.15 11.47
N LYS A 86 -6.34 -5.64 11.37
CA LYS A 86 -7.28 -5.67 12.51
C LYS A 86 -6.69 -6.44 13.70
N ASN A 87 -6.19 -7.65 13.48
CA ASN A 87 -5.64 -8.49 14.53
C ASN A 87 -4.40 -7.86 15.18
N GLU A 88 -3.55 -7.22 14.39
CA GLU A 88 -2.40 -6.46 14.91
C GLU A 88 -2.85 -5.31 15.82
N ILE A 89 -3.83 -4.52 15.39
CA ILE A 89 -4.35 -3.40 16.18
C ILE A 89 -5.06 -3.89 17.44
N GLU A 90 -5.88 -4.94 17.36
CA GLU A 90 -6.56 -5.52 18.53
C GLU A 90 -5.56 -6.06 19.56
N LYS A 91 -4.48 -6.70 19.10
CA LYS A 91 -3.41 -7.17 19.97
C LYS A 91 -2.66 -6.01 20.64
N PHE A 92 -2.47 -4.92 19.92
CA PHE A 92 -1.68 -3.77 20.39
C PHE A 92 -2.49 -2.79 21.26
N PHE A 93 -3.79 -2.66 20.99
CA PHE A 93 -4.74 -1.78 21.69
C PHE A 93 -6.07 -2.51 21.95
N PRO A 94 -6.10 -3.52 22.84
CA PRO A 94 -7.30 -4.31 23.11
C PRO A 94 -8.51 -3.47 23.57
N GLU A 95 -8.26 -2.33 24.20
CA GLU A 95 -9.26 -1.41 24.73
C GLU A 95 -10.13 -0.72 23.66
N ILE A 96 -9.72 -0.72 22.38
CA ILE A 96 -10.49 -0.12 21.28
C ILE A 96 -11.12 -1.16 20.37
N LYS A 97 -11.16 -2.43 20.76
CA LYS A 97 -11.69 -3.52 19.93
C LYS A 97 -13.09 -3.24 19.37
N ASN A 98 -13.95 -2.61 20.17
CA ASN A 98 -15.31 -2.20 19.77
C ASN A 98 -15.36 -1.07 18.72
N LYS A 99 -14.24 -0.38 18.46
CA LYS A 99 -14.10 0.66 17.45
C LYS A 99 -13.50 0.15 16.14
N ILE A 100 -13.10 -1.11 16.04
CA ILE A 100 -12.40 -1.64 14.87
C ILE A 100 -13.37 -2.34 13.93
N GLU A 101 -13.34 -1.97 12.66
CA GLU A 101 -14.20 -2.54 11.61
C GLU A 101 -13.42 -2.65 10.30
N VAL A 102 -13.31 -3.85 9.73
CA VAL A 102 -12.52 -4.05 8.51
C VAL A 102 -13.27 -3.48 7.31
N VAL A 103 -12.60 -2.61 6.56
CA VAL A 103 -13.10 -2.08 5.30
C VAL A 103 -12.03 -2.28 4.25
N TYR A 104 -12.28 -3.20 3.31
CA TYR A 104 -11.35 -3.51 2.25
C TYR A 104 -11.29 -2.35 1.23
N PRO A 105 -10.08 -1.94 0.78
CA PRO A 105 -9.96 -0.97 -0.29
C PRO A 105 -10.61 -1.52 -1.57
N ALA A 106 -11.47 -0.71 -2.19
CA ALA A 106 -12.13 -1.04 -3.44
C ALA A 106 -11.42 -0.37 -4.62
N VAL A 107 -11.35 -1.09 -5.75
CA VAL A 107 -10.93 -0.53 -7.04
C VAL A 107 -12.09 -0.59 -8.03
N PRO A 108 -12.23 0.38 -8.94
CA PRO A 108 -13.24 0.31 -9.99
C PRO A 108 -13.11 -0.98 -10.79
N LEU A 109 -14.24 -1.64 -11.05
CA LEU A 109 -14.27 -2.81 -11.93
C LEU A 109 -13.97 -2.38 -13.36
N VAL A 110 -12.83 -2.83 -13.89
CA VAL A 110 -12.49 -2.64 -15.29
C VAL A 110 -13.17 -3.75 -16.09
N LYS A 111 -14.11 -3.38 -16.96
CA LYS A 111 -14.78 -4.32 -17.87
C LYS A 111 -13.86 -4.60 -19.04
N ILE A 112 -12.98 -5.59 -18.90
CA ILE A 112 -12.09 -5.99 -19.98
C ILE A 112 -12.68 -7.19 -20.72
N LYS A 113 -12.77 -7.08 -22.05
CA LYS A 113 -13.24 -8.18 -22.90
C LYS A 113 -12.08 -9.16 -23.10
N SER A 114 -12.19 -10.34 -22.52
CA SER A 114 -11.20 -11.41 -22.75
C SER A 114 -11.09 -11.70 -24.25
N LYS A 115 -9.89 -11.57 -24.81
CA LYS A 115 -9.59 -12.01 -26.18
C LYS A 115 -8.97 -13.40 -26.14
N ARG A 116 -9.50 -14.34 -26.94
CA ARG A 116 -8.87 -15.65 -27.11
C ARG A 116 -7.62 -15.50 -27.98
N HIS A 117 -6.49 -15.98 -27.52
CA HIS A 117 -5.26 -16.10 -28.31
C HIS A 117 -4.51 -17.39 -27.97
N LYS A 118 -3.66 -17.86 -28.88
CA LYS A 118 -2.87 -19.11 -28.73
C LYS A 118 -1.62 -18.94 -27.86
N GLU A 119 -1.13 -17.70 -27.75
CA GLU A 119 0.06 -17.35 -26.98
C GLU A 119 -0.24 -17.24 -25.48
N ILE A 120 0.77 -17.37 -24.63
CA ILE A 120 0.66 -17.14 -23.18
C ILE A 120 1.49 -15.91 -22.84
N ASN A 121 0.83 -14.88 -22.32
CA ASN A 121 1.47 -13.62 -21.95
C ASN A 121 1.61 -13.58 -20.43
N LEU A 122 2.85 -13.58 -19.93
CA LEU A 122 3.17 -13.42 -18.52
C LEU A 122 3.34 -11.93 -18.23
N LEU A 123 2.61 -11.41 -17.25
CA LEU A 123 2.61 -9.98 -16.92
C LEU A 123 3.04 -9.77 -15.47
N PHE A 124 4.07 -8.94 -15.28
CA PHE A 124 4.48 -8.44 -13.97
C PHE A 124 4.38 -6.92 -13.95
N ILE A 125 3.65 -6.36 -12.97
CA ILE A 125 3.47 -4.92 -12.81
C ILE A 125 3.76 -4.56 -11.35
N SER A 126 4.68 -3.62 -11.12
CA SER A 126 5.00 -3.13 -9.79
C SER A 126 5.65 -1.74 -9.84
N ARG A 127 5.48 -0.95 -8.78
CA ARG A 127 6.32 0.24 -8.55
C ARG A 127 7.70 -0.15 -8.02
N TYR A 128 7.71 -0.91 -6.92
CA TYR A 128 8.92 -1.28 -6.19
C TYR A 128 9.40 -2.67 -6.63
N PHE A 129 10.34 -2.71 -7.57
CA PHE A 129 10.75 -3.94 -8.24
C PHE A 129 11.21 -5.02 -7.25
N TYR A 130 12.18 -4.70 -6.37
CA TYR A 130 12.76 -5.69 -5.47
C TYR A 130 11.79 -6.11 -4.36
N GLU A 131 11.13 -5.14 -3.75
CA GLU A 131 10.22 -5.29 -2.61
C GLU A 131 8.97 -6.10 -2.98
N LYS A 132 8.56 -6.07 -4.26
CA LYS A 132 7.46 -6.87 -4.78
C LYS A 132 7.91 -8.18 -5.44
N GLY A 133 9.15 -8.60 -5.22
CA GLY A 133 9.67 -9.87 -5.71
C GLY A 133 9.96 -9.91 -7.22
N GLY A 134 10.16 -8.75 -7.84
CA GLY A 134 10.35 -8.61 -9.28
C GLY A 134 11.52 -9.42 -9.85
N LEU A 135 12.59 -9.64 -9.08
CA LEU A 135 13.69 -10.51 -9.50
C LEU A 135 13.23 -11.97 -9.70
N HIS A 136 12.40 -12.48 -8.79
CA HIS A 136 11.86 -13.85 -8.88
C HIS A 136 10.87 -13.97 -10.05
N ALA A 137 10.01 -12.96 -10.22
CA ALA A 137 9.08 -12.91 -11.33
C ALA A 137 9.82 -12.86 -12.68
N LEU A 138 10.82 -12.00 -12.82
CA LEU A 138 11.61 -11.86 -14.04
C LEU A 138 12.43 -13.11 -14.36
N GLU A 139 13.05 -13.74 -13.36
CA GLU A 139 13.78 -14.99 -13.58
C GLU A 139 12.84 -16.10 -14.06
N THR A 140 11.66 -16.21 -13.45
CA THR A 140 10.63 -17.18 -13.87
C THR A 140 10.16 -16.91 -15.30
N ILE A 141 9.84 -15.65 -15.63
CA ILE A 141 9.45 -15.25 -16.98
C ILE A 141 10.56 -15.59 -17.99
N ASN A 142 11.82 -15.31 -17.66
CA ASN A 142 12.97 -15.59 -18.52
C ASN A 142 13.16 -17.08 -18.79
N GLN A 143 13.01 -17.94 -17.78
CA GLN A 143 13.09 -19.39 -17.97
C GLN A 143 11.94 -19.91 -18.84
N LEU A 144 10.71 -19.46 -18.58
CA LEU A 144 9.53 -19.93 -19.31
C LEU A 144 9.54 -19.49 -20.78
N THR A 145 9.90 -18.24 -21.06
CA THR A 145 9.99 -17.71 -22.44
C THR A 145 11.09 -18.37 -23.27
N LYS A 146 12.18 -18.84 -22.65
CA LYS A 146 13.22 -19.63 -23.31
C LYS A 146 12.78 -21.07 -23.57
N LYS A 147 12.02 -21.66 -22.64
CA LYS A 147 11.59 -23.06 -22.72
C LYS A 147 10.46 -23.28 -23.73
N TYR A 148 9.55 -22.32 -23.85
CA TYR A 148 8.34 -22.49 -24.66
C TYR A 148 8.25 -21.43 -25.76
N GLU A 149 7.91 -21.87 -26.97
CA GLU A 149 7.88 -20.98 -28.12
C GLU A 149 6.77 -19.94 -28.02
N ASN A 150 5.59 -20.36 -27.58
CA ASN A 150 4.36 -19.57 -27.49
C ASN A 150 4.22 -18.75 -26.18
N VAL A 151 5.28 -18.60 -25.39
CA VAL A 151 5.26 -17.82 -24.14
C VAL A 151 6.03 -16.52 -24.32
N SER A 152 5.41 -15.40 -23.94
CA SER A 152 6.02 -14.07 -23.91
C SER A 152 5.90 -13.42 -22.53
N GLY A 153 6.74 -12.43 -22.25
CA GLY A 153 6.79 -11.74 -20.97
C GLY A 153 6.67 -10.22 -21.12
N ILE A 154 5.94 -9.59 -20.21
CA ILE A 154 5.85 -8.13 -20.08
C ILE A 154 6.14 -7.76 -18.63
N VAL A 155 7.07 -6.83 -18.45
CA VAL A 155 7.48 -6.30 -17.15
C VAL A 155 7.29 -4.78 -17.16
N VAL A 156 6.38 -4.29 -16.32
CA VAL A 156 6.11 -2.86 -16.12
C VAL A 156 6.56 -2.48 -14.71
N SER A 157 7.77 -1.92 -14.58
CA SER A 157 8.38 -1.60 -13.27
C SER A 157 9.61 -0.72 -13.42
N GLU A 158 10.02 -0.06 -12.33
CA GLU A 158 11.33 0.59 -12.22
C GLU A 158 12.45 -0.46 -12.09
N VAL A 159 12.75 -1.17 -13.19
CA VAL A 159 13.75 -2.24 -13.19
C VAL A 159 15.16 -1.60 -13.21
N PRO A 160 16.07 -1.98 -12.28
CA PRO A 160 17.43 -1.45 -12.29
C PRO A 160 18.18 -1.75 -13.59
N LYS A 161 19.04 -0.82 -14.03
CA LYS A 161 19.73 -0.90 -15.34
C LYS A 161 20.58 -2.16 -15.48
N GLU A 162 21.25 -2.58 -14.41
CA GLU A 162 22.04 -3.80 -14.37
C GLU A 162 21.19 -5.06 -14.61
N ILE A 163 19.95 -5.06 -14.08
CA ILE A 163 18.99 -6.14 -14.29
C ILE A 163 18.47 -6.09 -15.72
N LEU A 164 18.06 -4.91 -16.22
CA LEU A 164 17.63 -4.74 -17.62
C LEU A 164 18.70 -5.26 -18.59
N ASN A 165 19.96 -4.88 -18.39
CA ASN A 165 21.08 -5.30 -19.24
C ASN A 165 21.25 -6.83 -19.23
N LYS A 166 21.13 -7.45 -18.05
CA LYS A 166 21.24 -8.91 -17.88
C LYS A 166 20.18 -9.67 -18.68
N TYR A 167 18.94 -9.17 -18.73
CA TYR A 167 17.81 -9.87 -19.37
C TYR A 167 17.49 -9.36 -20.80
N SER A 168 18.11 -8.27 -21.25
CA SER A 168 17.89 -7.63 -22.57
C SER A 168 18.12 -8.53 -23.81
N LYS A 169 18.87 -9.63 -23.63
CA LYS A 169 19.14 -10.61 -24.68
C LYS A 169 17.89 -11.43 -25.04
N ASN A 170 16.96 -11.60 -24.10
CA ASN A 170 15.72 -12.34 -24.34
C ASN A 170 14.67 -11.42 -24.97
N LYS A 171 14.54 -11.49 -26.30
CA LYS A 171 13.63 -10.64 -27.08
C LYS A 171 12.14 -10.94 -26.87
N LYS A 172 11.81 -12.03 -26.19
CA LYS A 172 10.43 -12.38 -25.82
C LYS A 172 9.96 -11.68 -24.54
N ILE A 173 10.84 -10.92 -23.87
CA ILE A 173 10.50 -10.11 -22.70
C ILE A 173 10.53 -8.64 -23.09
N LYS A 174 9.40 -7.96 -22.89
CA LYS A 174 9.28 -6.51 -23.06
C LYS A 174 9.33 -5.83 -21.70
N PHE A 175 10.10 -4.76 -21.62
CA PHE A 175 10.23 -3.93 -20.43
C PHE A 175 9.61 -2.57 -20.69
N TYR A 176 8.85 -2.09 -19.73
CA TYR A 176 8.27 -0.75 -19.72
C TYR A 176 8.55 -0.10 -18.37
N GLU A 177 8.81 1.21 -18.41
CA GLU A 177 8.79 2.04 -17.20
C GLU A 177 7.37 2.15 -16.65
N LEU A 178 7.25 2.78 -15.47
CA LEU A 178 5.95 3.09 -14.90
C LEU A 178 5.14 3.97 -15.86
N MET A 179 3.88 3.60 -16.08
CA MET A 179 2.95 4.29 -16.96
C MET A 179 1.65 4.63 -16.25
N PRO A 180 0.89 5.63 -16.73
CA PRO A 180 -0.45 5.92 -16.25
C PRO A 180 -1.36 4.70 -16.31
N GLN A 181 -2.26 4.56 -15.33
CA GLN A 181 -3.19 3.43 -15.23
C GLN A 181 -4.04 3.25 -16.51
N LYS A 182 -4.49 4.35 -17.11
CA LYS A 182 -5.26 4.33 -18.35
C LYS A 182 -4.46 3.68 -19.49
N GLU A 183 -3.21 4.09 -19.66
CA GLU A 183 -2.32 3.55 -20.69
C GLU A 183 -2.03 2.06 -20.47
N LEU A 184 -1.83 1.65 -19.21
CA LEU A 184 -1.65 0.25 -18.84
C LEU A 184 -2.83 -0.61 -19.28
N PHE A 185 -4.06 -0.16 -19.03
CA PHE A 185 -5.27 -0.90 -19.40
C PHE A 185 -5.54 -0.89 -20.90
N GLU A 186 -5.21 0.18 -21.60
CA GLU A 186 -5.46 0.30 -23.04
C GLU A 186 -4.43 -0.47 -23.88
N ASN A 187 -3.16 -0.49 -23.45
CA ASN A 187 -2.05 -0.96 -24.27
C ASN A 187 -1.39 -2.27 -23.81
N ILE A 188 -1.50 -2.62 -22.52
CA ILE A 188 -0.76 -3.74 -21.93
C ILE A 188 -1.68 -4.83 -21.37
N PHE A 189 -2.72 -4.42 -20.64
CA PHE A 189 -3.63 -5.36 -19.99
C PHE A 189 -4.50 -6.08 -21.04
N PRO A 190 -4.65 -7.42 -20.94
CA PRO A 190 -5.40 -8.23 -21.92
C PRO A 190 -6.90 -8.00 -21.88
#